data_AF-A0A350BPA9-F1
#
_entry.id   AF-A0A350BPA9-F1
#
_cell.length_a   1.000
_cell.length_b   1.000
_cell.length_c   1.000
_cell.angle_alpha   90.00
_cell.angle_beta   90.00
_cell.angle_gamma   90.00
#
_symmetry.space_group_name_H-M   'P 1'
#
loop_
_entity.id
_entity.type
_entity.pdbx_description
1 polymer ?
#
loop_
_entity_poly.entity_id
_entity_poly.type
_entity_poly.pdbx_seq_one_letter_code
_entity_poly.pdbx_strand_id
1 'polypeptide(L)'
;MTSQYPGGIVPNNVLCHPTPIYETLICALGFWILWKYRARLRPDGKLFMLYLMFAGIERFAVEFLRLNPRLAFGLSQAQLISVGLIAAGFIGWNLLKPRQTDKSPASL
;
A
#
# COMPACT_ATOMS: atom_id res chain seq x y z
N MET A 1 9.59 -6.90 39.60
CA MET A 1 8.93 -6.22 38.46
C MET A 1 8.61 -7.29 37.45
N THR A 2 7.32 -7.61 37.35
CA THR A 2 6.78 -8.92 36.96
C THR A 2 6.71 -9.11 35.45
N SER A 3 7.32 -10.19 34.98
CA SER A 3 7.13 -10.74 33.63
C SER A 3 5.64 -10.95 33.34
N GLN A 4 5.13 -10.43 32.21
CA GLN A 4 3.74 -10.60 31.80
C GLN A 4 3.42 -11.99 31.21
N TYR A 5 4.42 -12.88 31.02
CA TYR A 5 4.20 -14.21 30.43
C TYR A 5 5.12 -15.26 31.07
N PRO A 6 4.61 -16.14 31.96
CA PRO A 6 5.39 -17.25 32.49
C PRO A 6 5.50 -18.34 31.40
N GLY A 7 6.69 -18.50 30.81
CA GLY A 7 6.97 -19.52 29.77
C GLY A 7 7.30 -18.98 28.37
N GLY A 8 7.42 -17.66 28.18
CA GLY A 8 7.84 -17.08 26.91
C GLY A 8 9.33 -17.31 26.62
N ILE A 9 9.66 -17.84 25.45
CA ILE A 9 11.02 -18.07 24.92
C ILE A 9 11.79 -16.78 24.53
N VAL A 10 11.26 -15.60 24.89
CA VAL A 10 11.83 -14.30 24.53
C VAL A 10 12.27 -13.55 25.78
N PRO A 11 13.55 -13.15 25.87
CA PRO A 11 14.02 -12.24 26.91
C PRO A 11 13.22 -10.93 26.86
N ASN A 12 12.59 -10.55 27.98
CA ASN A 12 11.65 -9.42 28.12
C ASN A 12 12.33 -8.03 28.09
N ASN A 13 13.47 -7.90 27.42
CA ASN A 13 14.38 -6.74 27.49
C ASN A 13 14.87 -6.26 26.11
N VAL A 14 14.18 -6.62 25.02
CA VAL A 14 14.47 -6.12 23.68
C VAL A 14 13.46 -5.03 23.30
N LEU A 15 13.95 -3.83 22.97
CA LEU A 15 13.15 -2.76 22.38
C LEU A 15 12.69 -3.20 20.99
N CYS A 16 11.44 -3.69 20.90
CA CYS A 16 10.79 -3.93 19.63
C CYS A 16 10.14 -2.63 19.14
N HIS A 17 10.39 -2.26 17.89
CA HIS A 17 9.62 -1.20 17.25
C HIS A 17 8.16 -1.62 17.18
N PRO A 18 7.19 -0.76 17.54
CA PRO A 18 5.78 -1.05 17.38
C PRO A 18 5.39 -0.92 15.90
N THR A 19 5.85 -1.88 15.08
CA THR A 19 5.54 -2.02 13.65
C THR A 19 4.05 -1.81 13.32
N PRO A 20 3.08 -2.31 14.12
CA PRO A 20 1.66 -2.10 13.84
C PRO A 20 1.22 -0.62 13.85
N ILE A 21 1.87 0.23 14.65
CA ILE A 21 1.56 1.67 14.69
C ILE A 21 2.00 2.34 13.40
N TYR A 22 3.19 2.01 12.90
CA TYR A 22 3.68 2.55 11.64
C TYR A 22 2.84 2.06 10.45
N GLU A 23 2.46 0.78 10.43
CA GLU A 23 1.57 0.20 9.42
C GLU A 23 0.24 0.96 9.35
N THR A 24 -0.43 1.12 10.51
CA THR A 24 -1.73 1.82 10.56
C THR A 24 -1.64 3.28 10.12
N LEU A 25 -0.56 3.99 10.48
CA LEU A 25 -0.33 5.37 10.04
C LEU A 25 -0.13 5.47 8.52
N ILE A 26 0.67 4.57 7.92
CA ILE A 26 0.90 4.56 6.46
C ILE A 26 -0.40 4.22 5.72
N CYS A 27 -1.16 3.23 6.19
CA CYS A 27 -2.47 2.88 5.63
C CYS A 27 -3.46 4.06 5.70
N ALA A 28 -3.53 4.74 6.84
CA ALA A 28 -4.40 5.90 7.03
C ALA A 28 -4.01 7.06 6.10
N LEU A 29 -2.71 7.31 5.92
CA LEU A 29 -2.21 8.32 5.00
C LEU A 29 -2.55 7.97 3.53
N GLY A 30 -2.34 6.72 3.12
CA GLY A 30 -2.70 6.23 1.79
C GLY A 30 -4.20 6.37 1.52
N PHE A 31 -5.04 5.98 2.50
CA PHE A 31 -6.49 6.15 2.42
C PHE A 31 -6.88 7.62 2.28
N TRP A 32 -6.30 8.51 3.09
CA TRP A 32 -6.60 9.95 3.03
C TRP A 32 -6.25 10.57 1.68
N ILE A 33 -5.09 10.21 1.11
CA ILE A 33 -4.66 10.66 -0.22
C ILE A 33 -5.66 10.18 -1.28
N LEU A 34 -5.98 8.88 -1.30
CA LEU A 34 -6.95 8.32 -2.25
C LEU A 34 -8.32 8.98 -2.11
N TRP A 35 -8.77 9.21 -0.87
CA TRP A 35 -10.04 9.87 -0.59
C TRP A 35 -10.10 11.29 -1.15
N LYS A 36 -9.01 12.05 -1.01
CA LYS A 36 -8.89 13.41 -1.57
C LYS A 36 -8.97 13.43 -3.10
N TYR A 37 -8.41 12.42 -3.76
CA TYR A 37 -8.38 12.34 -5.23
C TYR A 37 -9.59 11.63 -5.84
N ARG A 38 -10.43 10.97 -5.03
CA ARG A 38 -11.67 10.29 -5.45
C ARG A 38 -12.54 11.13 -6.38
N ALA A 39 -12.78 12.39 -6.04
CA ALA A 39 -13.71 13.25 -6.79
C ALA A 39 -13.05 13.90 -8.03
N ARG A 40 -11.72 13.92 -8.10
CA ARG A 40 -10.96 14.68 -9.10
C ARG A 40 -10.44 13.83 -10.26
N LEU A 41 -10.34 12.51 -10.08
CA LEU A 41 -9.86 11.58 -11.09
C LEU A 41 -11.02 11.04 -11.94
N ARG A 42 -11.25 11.62 -13.13
CA ARG A 42 -12.17 11.14 -14.16
C ARG A 42 -11.38 10.80 -15.41
N PRO A 43 -10.95 9.53 -15.56
CA PRO A 43 -11.77 8.40 -16.00
C PRO A 43 -11.85 7.23 -15.01
N ASP A 44 -12.84 6.36 -15.23
CA ASP A 44 -13.02 5.09 -14.49
C ASP A 44 -11.73 4.25 -14.56
N GLY A 45 -11.17 3.93 -13.39
CA GLY A 45 -9.95 3.13 -13.26
C GLY A 45 -8.70 3.89 -12.80
N LYS A 46 -8.60 5.23 -12.97
CA LYS A 46 -7.38 5.95 -12.52
C LYS A 46 -7.19 5.90 -11.01
N LEU A 47 -8.29 5.95 -10.24
CA LEU A 47 -8.23 5.81 -8.79
C LEU A 47 -7.74 4.40 -8.37
N PHE A 48 -8.12 3.37 -9.12
CA PHE A 48 -7.64 1.99 -8.89
C PHE A 48 -6.15 1.85 -9.21
N MET A 49 -5.68 2.47 -10.29
CA MET A 49 -4.24 2.48 -10.61
C MET A 49 -3.41 3.23 -9.58
N LEU A 50 -3.93 4.34 -9.05
CA LEU A 50 -3.32 5.05 -7.93
C LEU A 50 -3.29 4.20 -6.66
N TYR A 51 -4.37 3.46 -6.39
CA TYR A 51 -4.41 2.49 -5.29
C TYR A 51 -3.35 1.38 -5.45
N LEU A 52 -3.17 0.80 -6.63
CA LEU A 52 -2.15 -0.22 -6.88
C LEU A 52 -0.73 0.30 -6.61
N MET A 53 -0.44 1.53 -7.05
CA MET A 53 0.86 2.17 -6.76
C MET A 53 1.06 2.37 -5.25
N PHE A 54 0.06 2.88 -4.54
CA PHE A 54 0.13 3.07 -3.08
C PHE A 54 0.27 1.76 -2.31
N ALA A 55 -0.53 0.75 -2.65
CA ALA A 55 -0.50 -0.57 -2.02
C ALA A 55 0.87 -1.24 -2.19
N GLY A 56 1.50 -1.09 -3.36
CA GLY A 56 2.87 -1.57 -3.56
C GLY A 56 3.89 -0.82 -2.70
N ILE A 57 3.82 0.51 -2.63
CA ILE A 57 4.74 1.33 -1.81
C ILE A 57 4.62 0.98 -0.33
N GLU A 58 3.39 0.87 0.20
CA GLU A 58 3.14 0.45 1.58
C GLU A 58 3.73 -0.94 1.84
N ARG A 59 3.41 -1.92 0.99
CA ARG A 59 3.90 -3.30 1.12
C ARG A 59 5.43 -3.36 1.15
N PHE A 60 6.09 -2.55 0.33
CA PHE A 60 7.54 -2.43 0.33
C PHE A 60 8.05 -1.82 1.64
N ALA A 61 7.51 -0.69 2.08
CA ALA A 61 7.94 0.01 3.29
C ALA A 61 7.73 -0.84 4.58
N VAL A 62 6.59 -1.52 4.69
CA VAL A 62 6.27 -2.39 5.83
C VAL A 62 7.21 -3.58 5.88
N GLU A 63 7.56 -4.13 4.72
CA GLU A 63 8.51 -5.24 4.62
C GLU A 63 9.94 -4.83 4.98
N PHE A 64 10.34 -3.57 4.76
CA PHE A 64 11.60 -3.04 5.29
C PHE A 64 11.59 -2.91 6.82
N LEU A 65 10.42 -2.61 7.39
CA LEU A 65 10.26 -2.50 8.85
C LEU A 65 10.11 -3.87 9.53
N ARG A 66 9.74 -4.90 8.78
CA ARG A 66 9.70 -6.29 9.25
C ARG A 66 11.05 -6.96 9.08
N LEU A 67 11.58 -7.53 10.16
CA LEU A 67 12.74 -8.42 10.14
C LEU A 67 12.32 -9.80 9.59
N ASN A 68 11.89 -9.87 8.32
CA ASN A 68 11.56 -11.14 7.68
C ASN A 68 12.82 -11.87 7.18
N PRO A 69 12.90 -13.21 7.35
CA PRO A 69 13.94 -14.00 6.70
C PRO A 69 13.78 -13.93 5.17
N ARG A 70 14.86 -13.58 4.48
CA ARG A 70 14.90 -13.36 3.02
C ARG A 70 14.77 -14.71 2.31
N LEU A 71 13.74 -14.91 1.48
CA LEU A 71 13.47 -16.20 0.83
C LEU A 71 14.28 -16.44 -0.46
N ALA A 72 14.46 -15.46 -1.36
CA ALA A 72 15.12 -15.67 -2.66
C ALA A 72 15.77 -14.38 -3.21
N PHE A 73 16.95 -14.48 -3.81
CA PHE A 73 17.72 -13.34 -4.39
C PHE A 73 18.06 -12.20 -3.41
N GLY A 74 17.99 -12.42 -2.09
CA GLY A 74 18.21 -11.37 -1.09
C GLY A 74 17.05 -10.37 -0.96
N LEU A 75 15.96 -10.59 -1.70
CA LEU A 75 14.70 -9.85 -1.64
C LEU A 75 13.61 -10.75 -1.02
N SER A 76 12.60 -10.15 -0.41
CA SER A 76 11.45 -10.92 0.09
C SER A 76 10.38 -11.07 -1.00
N GLN A 77 9.54 -12.11 -0.88
CA GLN A 77 8.41 -12.33 -1.79
C GLN A 77 7.49 -11.09 -1.84
N ALA A 78 7.31 -10.43 -0.71
CA ALA A 78 6.52 -9.20 -0.62
C ALA A 78 7.13 -8.05 -1.43
N GLN A 79 8.47 -7.96 -1.50
CA GLN A 79 9.15 -6.95 -2.33
C GLN A 79 8.91 -7.21 -3.83
N LEU A 80 8.99 -8.45 -4.30
CA LEU A 80 8.70 -8.77 -5.71
C LEU A 80 7.25 -8.43 -6.09
N ILE A 81 6.29 -8.78 -5.23
CA ILE A 81 4.88 -8.44 -5.42
C ILE A 81 4.69 -6.91 -5.43
N SER A 82 5.35 -6.20 -4.53
CA SER A 82 5.26 -4.74 -4.45
C SER A 82 5.71 -4.04 -5.72
N VAL A 83 6.82 -4.49 -6.32
CA VAL A 83 7.33 -3.95 -7.59
C VAL A 83 6.34 -4.23 -8.72
N GLY A 84 5.76 -5.43 -8.77
CA GLY A 84 4.72 -5.77 -9.75
C GLY A 84 3.47 -4.89 -9.64
N LEU A 85 3.01 -4.62 -8.42
CA LEU A 85 1.85 -3.74 -8.18
C LEU A 85 2.13 -2.29 -8.60
N ILE A 86 3.31 -1.76 -8.27
CA ILE A 86 3.72 -0.40 -8.67
C ILE A 86 3.79 -0.31 -10.19
N ALA A 87 4.44 -1.27 -10.86
CA ALA A 87 4.56 -1.29 -12.31
C ALA A 87 3.19 -1.38 -12.99
N ALA A 88 2.31 -2.27 -12.53
CA ALA A 88 0.96 -2.42 -13.08
C ALA A 88 0.13 -1.14 -12.91
N GLY A 89 0.17 -0.52 -11.72
CA GLY A 89 -0.50 0.75 -11.47
C GLY A 89 0.05 1.88 -12.35
N PHE A 90 1.36 1.99 -12.50
CA PHE A 90 1.99 3.01 -13.34
C PHE A 90 1.65 2.84 -14.82
N ILE A 91 1.74 1.62 -15.35
CA ILE A 91 1.38 1.31 -16.74
C ILE A 91 -0.10 1.62 -16.97
N GLY A 92 -0.98 1.11 -16.12
CA GLY A 92 -2.42 1.35 -16.24
C GLY A 92 -2.78 2.83 -16.15
N TRP A 93 -2.11 3.61 -15.30
CA TRP A 93 -2.32 5.05 -15.22
C TRP A 93 -2.02 5.79 -16.53
N ASN A 94 -0.92 5.43 -17.20
CA ASN A 94 -0.52 6.02 -18.47
C ASN A 94 -1.42 5.57 -19.64
N LEU A 95 -1.93 4.34 -19.60
CA LEU A 95 -2.83 3.80 -20.63
C LEU A 95 -4.26 4.32 -20.51
N LEU A 96 -4.72 4.66 -19.30
CA LEU A 96 -6.09 5.15 -19.07
C LEU A 96 -6.27 6.59 -19.58
N LYS A 97 -6.92 6.70 -20.74
CA LYS A 97 -7.32 7.99 -21.33
C LYS A 97 -8.60 8.52 -20.68
N PRO A 98 -8.74 9.85 -20.48
CA PRO A 98 -9.99 10.45 -20.02
C PRO A 98 -11.13 10.06 -20.97
N ARG A 99 -12.14 9.36 -20.44
CA ARG A 99 -13.38 9.12 -21.17
C ARG A 99 -14.11 10.45 -21.20
N GLN A 100 -14.28 11.03 -22.39
CA GLN A 100 -15.20 12.17 -22.54
C GLN A 100 -16.56 11.65 -22.11
N THR A 101 -17.07 12.14 -20.98
CA THR A 101 -18.46 11.88 -20.58
C THR A 101 -19.29 12.44 -21.73
N ASP A 102 -19.87 11.55 -22.51
CA ASP A 102 -20.71 11.90 -23.64
C ASP A 102 -21.81 12.80 -23.06
N LYS A 103 -21.71 14.11 -23.32
CA LYS A 103 -22.80 15.03 -23.05
C LYS A 103 -23.84 14.70 -24.11
N SER A 104 -24.58 13.62 -23.90
CA SER A 104 -25.76 13.33 -24.69
C SER A 104 -26.61 14.60 -24.60
N PRO A 105 -26.86 15.32 -25.71
CA PRO A 105 -27.68 16.51 -25.65
C PRO A 105 -29.03 16.05 -25.14
N ALA A 106 -29.43 16.55 -23.97
CA ALA A 106 -30.79 16.42 -23.49
C ALA A 106 -31.68 17.13 -24.51
N SER A 107 -32.11 16.39 -25.53
CA SER A 107 -33.21 16.77 -26.39
C SER A 107 -34.48 16.48 -25.61
N LEU A 108 -35.05 17.51 -24.98
CA LEU A 108 -36.49 17.73 -24.82
C LEU A 108 -36.70 19.18 -24.38
#